data_AF-A0A917GXC7-F1
#
_entry.id   AF-A0A917GXC7-F1
#
_cell.length_a   1.000
_cell.length_b   1.000
_cell.length_c   1.000
_cell.angle_alpha   90.00
_cell.angle_beta   90.00
_cell.angle_gamma   90.00
#
_symmetry.space_group_name_H-M   'P 1'
#
loop_
_entity.id
_entity.type
_entity.pdbx_description
1 polymer ?
#
loop_
_entity_poly.entity_id
_entity_poly.type
_entity_poly.pdbx_seq_one_letter_code
_entity_poly.pdbx_strand_id
1 'polypeptide(L)'
;MHFESSSDSPGLEAQSIGWRKASTFPGYCSRHDSELVGPIERMAFDGQHEHSVLHAFRNVCNEIYRKQALIESLRFQKGILDRGRDLDRQIDIQYSCNANIKAHSKSLAETESLRAYIERGIVDGNYDAFESACFMFEGDISVVSSSVFQCEFDFEGNKLVDMWDLSIDAELLSHSIVNTENGGAIVFVWQKGGTHAKRVVESFRNIPDDEKGDVFVQYCFVNCENTYFSASWWESLNPKQRAQITSYARALYYEGGAFTANKKRLVGWNFT
;
A
#
# COMPACT_ATOMS: atom_id res chain seq x y z
N MET A 1 -9.26 -0.22 -13.49
CA MET A 1 -8.46 0.98 -13.84
C MET A 1 -7.36 1.14 -12.82
N HIS A 2 -6.29 1.85 -13.19
CA HIS A 2 -5.17 2.25 -12.33
C HIS A 2 -4.61 3.59 -12.78
N PHE A 3 -3.77 4.22 -11.97
CA PHE A 3 -3.01 5.39 -12.41
C PHE A 3 -1.68 4.97 -13.03
N GLU A 4 -1.38 5.51 -14.20
CA GLU A 4 -0.13 5.23 -14.92
C GLU A 4 0.42 6.51 -15.54
N SER A 5 1.74 6.59 -15.70
CA SER A 5 2.38 7.72 -16.36
C SER A 5 2.01 7.76 -17.84
N SER A 6 1.50 8.89 -18.30
CA SER A 6 1.21 9.09 -19.72
C SER A 6 2.50 9.27 -20.52
N SER A 7 2.60 8.64 -21.70
CA SER A 7 3.67 8.93 -22.67
C SER A 7 3.49 10.29 -23.34
N ASP A 8 2.25 10.79 -23.38
CA ASP A 8 1.83 11.91 -24.22
C ASP A 8 1.66 13.21 -23.42
N SER A 9 1.58 13.12 -22.09
CA SER A 9 1.44 14.26 -21.19
C SER A 9 2.27 14.08 -19.91
N PRO A 10 2.84 15.17 -19.33
CA PRO A 10 3.47 15.08 -18.02
C PRO A 10 2.40 14.81 -16.95
N GLY A 11 2.39 13.61 -16.39
CA GLY A 11 1.60 13.28 -15.21
C GLY A 11 1.04 11.86 -15.22
N LEU A 12 0.35 11.53 -14.13
CA LEU A 12 -0.43 10.30 -14.00
C LEU A 12 -1.85 10.51 -14.54
N GLU A 13 -2.34 9.52 -15.27
CA GLU A 13 -3.69 9.45 -15.83
C GLU A 13 -4.35 8.12 -15.45
N ALA A 14 -5.68 8.14 -15.26
CA ALA A 14 -6.44 6.93 -14.99
C ALA A 14 -6.59 6.12 -16.28
N GLN A 15 -6.03 4.92 -16.31
CA GLN A 15 -6.00 4.04 -17.48
C GLN A 15 -6.72 2.72 -17.21
N SER A 16 -7.29 2.14 -18.26
CA SER A 16 -7.91 0.82 -18.19
C SER A 16 -6.84 -0.27 -18.17
N ILE A 17 -7.01 -1.23 -17.27
CA ILE A 17 -6.13 -2.40 -17.14
C ILE A 17 -7.00 -3.64 -16.96
N GLY A 18 -6.67 -4.72 -17.67
CA GLY A 18 -7.36 -6.00 -17.53
C GLY A 18 -7.02 -6.65 -16.19
N TRP A 19 -7.98 -7.33 -15.57
CA TRP A 19 -7.81 -7.92 -14.23
C TRP A 19 -6.58 -8.83 -14.13
N ARG A 20 -6.30 -9.63 -15.17
CA ARG A 20 -5.11 -10.50 -15.22
C ARG A 20 -3.79 -9.72 -15.21
N LYS A 21 -3.75 -8.46 -15.63
CA LYS A 21 -2.55 -7.62 -15.49
C LYS A 21 -2.51 -6.93 -14.13
N ALA A 22 -3.67 -6.54 -13.61
CA ALA A 22 -3.78 -5.85 -12.32
C ALA A 22 -3.44 -6.75 -11.12
N SER A 23 -3.88 -8.02 -11.14
CA SER A 23 -3.76 -8.91 -9.98
C SER A 23 -2.66 -9.96 -10.08
N THR A 24 -1.91 -10.02 -11.19
CA THR A 24 -0.86 -11.03 -11.36
C THR A 24 0.42 -10.61 -10.63
N PHE A 25 0.80 -11.43 -9.66
CA PHE A 25 2.09 -11.36 -8.99
C PHE A 25 2.90 -12.63 -9.29
N PRO A 26 4.00 -12.55 -10.06
CA PRO A 26 4.76 -13.73 -10.47
C PRO A 26 5.72 -14.27 -9.39
N GLY A 27 5.61 -13.82 -8.14
CA GLY A 27 6.57 -14.14 -7.08
C GLY A 27 6.39 -15.50 -6.41
N TYR A 28 5.38 -16.29 -6.79
CA TYR A 28 5.18 -17.64 -6.28
C TYR A 28 5.29 -18.69 -7.38
N CYS A 29 5.87 -19.85 -7.04
CA CYS A 29 5.73 -21.02 -7.89
C CYS A 29 4.30 -21.57 -7.79
N SER A 30 3.84 -22.31 -8.80
CA SER A 30 2.47 -22.84 -8.85
C SER A 30 2.06 -23.63 -7.62
N ARG A 31 3.01 -24.32 -6.96
CA ARG A 31 2.76 -25.05 -5.72
C ARG A 31 2.44 -24.11 -4.55
N HIS A 32 3.33 -23.15 -4.26
CA HIS A 32 3.09 -22.20 -3.16
C HIS A 32 1.87 -21.30 -3.45
N ASP A 33 1.64 -20.94 -4.71
CA ASP A 33 0.43 -20.22 -5.12
C ASP A 33 -0.85 -21.03 -4.81
N SER A 34 -0.82 -22.35 -5.03
CA SER A 34 -1.98 -23.22 -4.80
C SER A 34 -2.20 -23.62 -3.34
N GLU A 35 -1.11 -23.81 -2.57
CA GLU A 35 -1.14 -24.36 -1.21
C GLU A 35 -1.12 -23.26 -0.15
N LEU A 36 -0.19 -22.29 -0.26
CA LEU A 36 0.03 -21.28 0.78
C LEU A 36 -1.03 -20.17 0.74
N VAL A 37 -1.34 -19.68 -0.46
CA VAL A 37 -2.34 -18.61 -0.64
C VAL A 37 -3.67 -19.14 -1.18
N GLY A 38 -3.78 -20.45 -1.41
CA GLY A 38 -5.03 -21.10 -1.81
C GLY A 38 -6.23 -20.78 -0.90
N PRO A 39 -6.09 -20.78 0.44
CA PRO A 39 -7.18 -20.43 1.35
C PRO A 39 -7.72 -19.01 1.15
N ILE A 40 -6.85 -18.04 0.83
CA ILE A 40 -7.22 -16.63 0.66
C ILE A 40 -7.63 -16.25 -0.77
N GLU A 41 -7.38 -17.12 -1.75
CA GLU A 41 -7.76 -16.88 -3.17
C GLU A 41 -9.10 -17.51 -3.56
N ARG A 42 -9.50 -18.59 -2.87
CA ARG A 42 -10.65 -19.43 -3.28
C ARG A 42 -11.91 -19.20 -2.48
N MET A 43 -11.81 -18.50 -1.35
CA MET A 43 -12.91 -18.30 -0.42
C MET A 43 -13.13 -16.81 -0.19
N ALA A 44 -14.38 -16.43 0.05
CA ALA A 44 -14.68 -15.10 0.57
C ALA A 44 -14.02 -14.97 1.95
N PHE A 45 -13.47 -13.79 2.23
CA PHE A 45 -12.86 -13.51 3.52
C PHE A 45 -13.94 -13.43 4.61
N ASP A 46 -13.70 -14.12 5.72
CA ASP A 46 -14.63 -14.31 6.83
C ASP A 46 -14.13 -13.71 8.15
N GLY A 47 -12.99 -13.01 8.13
CA GLY A 47 -12.38 -12.43 9.33
C GLY A 47 -11.39 -13.35 10.05
N GLN A 48 -11.10 -14.55 9.52
CA GLN A 48 -10.10 -15.44 10.12
C GLN A 48 -8.72 -14.77 10.22
N HIS A 49 -8.13 -14.79 11.42
CA HIS A 49 -6.82 -14.20 11.68
C HIS A 49 -5.70 -14.80 10.82
N GLU A 50 -5.70 -16.13 10.65
CA GLU A 50 -4.70 -16.81 9.80
C GLU A 50 -4.75 -16.31 8.36
N HIS A 51 -5.95 -16.15 7.80
CA HIS A 51 -6.15 -15.59 6.46
C HIS A 51 -5.65 -14.15 6.37
N SER A 52 -5.83 -13.33 7.40
CA SER A 52 -5.26 -11.98 7.46
C SER A 52 -3.73 -12.02 7.36
N VAL A 53 -3.07 -12.89 8.13
CA VAL A 53 -1.61 -13.05 8.10
C VAL A 53 -1.12 -13.53 6.74
N LEU A 54 -1.85 -14.43 6.07
CA LEU A 54 -1.52 -14.87 4.70
C LEU A 54 -1.64 -13.73 3.67
N HIS A 55 -2.64 -12.86 3.80
CA HIS A 55 -2.73 -11.64 2.98
C HIS A 55 -1.51 -10.73 3.21
N ALA A 56 -1.11 -10.53 4.47
CA ALA A 56 0.07 -9.74 4.81
C ALA A 56 1.36 -10.34 4.21
N PHE A 57 1.53 -11.66 4.29
CA PHE A 57 2.65 -12.35 3.66
C PHE A 57 2.70 -12.11 2.15
N ARG A 58 1.54 -12.19 1.48
CA ARG A 58 1.43 -11.87 0.05
C ARG A 58 1.86 -10.45 -0.28
N ASN A 59 1.44 -9.49 0.52
CA ASN A 59 1.78 -8.09 0.31
C ASN A 59 3.27 -7.84 0.52
N VAL A 60 3.87 -8.44 1.55
CA VAL A 60 5.30 -8.33 1.83
C VAL A 60 6.15 -8.88 0.68
N CYS A 61 5.78 -10.05 0.13
CA CYS A 61 6.49 -10.61 -1.02
C CYS A 61 6.36 -9.72 -2.28
N ASN A 62 5.18 -9.17 -2.53
CA ASN A 62 4.95 -8.25 -3.64
C ASN A 62 5.76 -6.95 -3.48
N GLU A 63 5.78 -6.40 -2.27
CA GLU A 63 6.52 -5.19 -1.94
C GLU A 63 8.03 -5.38 -2.13
N ILE A 64 8.59 -6.50 -1.69
CA ILE A 64 10.01 -6.82 -1.92
C ILE A 64 10.33 -6.85 -3.40
N TYR A 65 9.51 -7.55 -4.20
CA TYR A 65 9.69 -7.63 -5.64
C TYR A 65 9.67 -6.25 -6.31
N ARG A 66 8.70 -5.39 -5.95
CA ARG A 66 8.60 -4.03 -6.49
C ARG A 66 9.78 -3.15 -6.05
N LYS A 67 10.15 -3.19 -4.78
CA LYS A 67 11.30 -2.42 -4.25
C LYS A 67 12.62 -2.83 -4.89
N GLN A 68 12.84 -4.13 -5.12
CA GLN A 68 14.03 -4.60 -5.83
C GLN A 68 14.09 -4.03 -7.25
N ALA A 69 12.98 -4.13 -8.01
CA ALA A 69 12.89 -3.54 -9.35
C ALA A 69 13.09 -2.01 -9.35
N LEU A 70 12.55 -1.30 -8.36
CA LEU A 70 12.74 0.14 -8.18
C LEU A 70 14.21 0.49 -7.93
N ILE A 71 14.89 -0.22 -7.02
CA ILE A 71 16.31 0.01 -6.72
C ILE A 71 17.18 -0.26 -7.94
N GLU A 72 16.89 -1.32 -8.71
CA GLU A 72 17.59 -1.60 -9.97
C GLU A 72 17.39 -0.49 -11.00
N SER A 73 16.14 -0.01 -11.16
CA SER A 73 15.81 1.12 -12.02
C SER A 73 16.57 2.39 -11.61
N LEU A 74 16.61 2.72 -10.32
CA LEU A 74 17.35 3.87 -9.80
C LEU A 74 18.86 3.75 -10.04
N ARG A 75 19.43 2.55 -9.88
CA ARG A 75 20.85 2.29 -10.19
C ARG A 75 21.15 2.46 -11.67
N PHE A 76 20.26 2.01 -12.54
CA PHE A 76 20.38 2.22 -13.99
C PHE A 76 20.30 3.71 -14.34
N GLN A 77 19.28 4.41 -13.83
CA GLN A 77 19.07 5.84 -14.01
C GLN A 77 20.29 6.67 -13.56
N LYS A 78 20.86 6.33 -12.39
CA LYS A 78 22.09 6.93 -11.88
C LYS A 78 23.25 6.88 -12.89
N GLY A 79 23.32 5.84 -13.73
CA GLY A 79 24.39 5.68 -14.72
C GLY A 79 24.18 6.44 -16.05
N ILE A 80 23.00 7.05 -16.25
CA ILE A 80 22.60 7.64 -17.54
C ILE A 80 22.03 9.06 -17.46
N LEU A 81 21.36 9.44 -16.38
CA LEU A 81 20.55 10.67 -16.33
C LEU A 81 21.39 11.96 -16.35
N ASP A 82 22.63 11.90 -15.89
CA ASP A 82 23.54 13.02 -15.75
C ASP A 82 24.45 13.23 -16.99
N ARG A 83 24.44 12.31 -17.95
CA ARG A 83 25.27 12.38 -19.16
C ARG A 83 24.95 13.62 -19.99
N GLY A 84 26.00 14.38 -20.32
CA GLY A 84 25.89 15.60 -21.12
C GLY A 84 25.29 16.80 -20.38
N ARG A 85 25.08 16.70 -19.06
CA ARG A 85 24.69 17.82 -18.20
C ARG A 85 25.93 18.59 -17.71
N ASP A 86 25.74 19.82 -17.27
CA ASP A 86 26.78 20.59 -16.57
C ASP A 86 27.11 19.98 -15.19
N LEU A 87 28.24 20.37 -14.60
CA LEU A 87 28.75 19.77 -13.37
C LEU A 87 27.77 19.89 -12.20
N ASP A 88 27.16 21.05 -12.01
CA ASP A 88 26.22 21.29 -10.91
C ASP A 88 25.02 20.35 -11.05
N ARG A 89 24.49 20.23 -12.27
CA ARG A 89 23.38 19.31 -12.52
C ARG A 89 23.75 17.84 -12.37
N GLN A 90 24.99 17.46 -12.73
CA GLN A 90 25.46 16.10 -12.50
C GLN A 90 25.52 15.79 -10.99
N ILE A 91 26.05 16.72 -10.19
CA ILE A 91 26.12 16.59 -8.73
C ILE A 91 24.72 16.41 -8.12
N ASP A 92 23.75 17.24 -8.52
CA ASP A 92 22.37 17.15 -8.03
C ASP A 92 21.72 15.79 -8.34
N ILE A 93 21.87 15.33 -9.58
CA ILE A 93 21.31 14.03 -10.02
C ILE A 93 21.96 12.91 -9.23
N GLN A 94 23.29 12.89 -9.11
CA GLN A 94 23.99 11.86 -8.37
C GLN A 94 23.62 11.87 -6.89
N TYR A 95 23.53 13.05 -6.26
CA TYR A 95 23.11 13.17 -4.87
C TYR A 95 21.70 12.60 -4.65
N SER A 96 20.74 13.00 -5.48
CA SER A 96 19.36 12.52 -5.42
C SER A 96 19.25 11.01 -5.64
N CYS A 97 19.90 10.47 -6.69
CA CYS A 97 19.89 9.03 -6.96
C CYS A 97 20.52 8.23 -5.80
N ASN A 98 21.65 8.70 -5.25
CA ASN A 98 22.29 8.02 -4.11
C ASN A 98 21.41 8.04 -2.86
N ALA A 99 20.78 9.18 -2.56
CA ALA A 99 19.86 9.29 -1.42
C ALA A 99 18.66 8.34 -1.57
N ASN A 100 18.01 8.31 -2.74
CA ASN A 100 16.89 7.42 -3.03
C ASN A 100 17.28 5.94 -2.96
N ILE A 101 18.41 5.55 -3.57
CA ILE A 101 18.91 4.17 -3.50
C ILE A 101 19.14 3.78 -2.04
N LYS A 102 19.74 4.65 -1.23
CA LYS A 102 19.99 4.39 0.20
C LYS A 102 18.69 4.21 0.99
N ALA A 103 17.74 5.12 0.82
CA ALA A 103 16.44 5.07 1.50
C ALA A 103 15.65 3.81 1.12
N HIS A 104 15.53 3.50 -0.18
CA HIS A 104 14.84 2.29 -0.63
C HIS A 104 15.56 1.01 -0.23
N SER A 105 16.90 1.01 -0.16
CA SER A 105 17.65 -0.15 0.33
C SER A 105 17.40 -0.42 1.82
N LYS A 106 17.27 0.65 2.63
CA LYS A 106 16.87 0.54 4.05
C LYS A 106 15.47 -0.06 4.17
N SER A 107 14.52 0.50 3.43
CA SER A 107 13.13 0.05 3.37
C SER A 107 13.01 -1.42 2.91
N LEU A 108 13.82 -1.84 1.94
CA LEU A 108 13.91 -3.24 1.50
C LEU A 108 14.40 -4.16 2.62
N ALA A 109 15.46 -3.79 3.35
CA ALA A 109 15.98 -4.60 4.45
C ALA A 109 14.98 -4.78 5.60
N GLU A 110 14.22 -3.72 5.93
CA GLU A 110 13.12 -3.79 6.90
C GLU A 110 12.03 -4.76 6.44
N THR A 111 11.65 -4.67 5.15
CA THR A 111 10.59 -5.50 4.56
C THR A 111 11.02 -6.96 4.44
N GLU A 112 12.29 -7.23 4.12
CA GLU A 112 12.88 -8.57 4.13
C GLU A 112 12.92 -9.18 5.54
N SER A 113 13.20 -8.36 6.56
CA SER A 113 13.16 -8.78 7.97
C SER A 113 11.74 -9.17 8.39
N LEU A 114 10.74 -8.36 8.02
CA LEU A 114 9.33 -8.69 8.23
C LEU A 114 8.92 -9.97 7.48
N ARG A 115 9.34 -10.14 6.21
CA ARG A 115 9.08 -11.36 5.43
C ARG A 115 9.57 -12.59 6.18
N ALA A 116 10.82 -12.58 6.63
CA ALA A 116 11.41 -13.70 7.34
C ALA A 116 10.70 -13.98 8.68
N TYR A 117 10.19 -12.94 9.35
CA TYR A 117 9.40 -13.09 10.57
C TYR A 117 8.03 -13.72 10.29
N ILE A 118 7.30 -13.25 9.26
CA ILE A 118 6.02 -13.85 8.83
C ILE A 118 6.21 -15.29 8.37
N GLU A 119 7.23 -15.56 7.56
CA GLU A 119 7.53 -16.90 7.04
C GLU A 119 7.75 -17.91 8.18
N ARG A 120 8.52 -17.54 9.22
CA ARG A 120 8.67 -18.39 10.42
C ARG A 120 7.35 -18.62 11.14
N GLY A 121 6.56 -17.56 11.34
CA GLY A 121 5.25 -17.68 11.97
C GLY A 121 4.31 -18.64 11.23
N ILE A 122 4.29 -18.59 9.89
CA ILE A 122 3.48 -19.50 9.07
C ILE A 122 4.01 -20.94 9.17
N VAL A 123 5.33 -21.15 9.05
CA VAL A 123 5.95 -22.49 9.12
C VAL A 123 5.70 -23.16 10.47
N ASP A 124 5.78 -22.38 11.55
CA ASP A 124 5.59 -22.86 12.92
C ASP A 124 4.11 -22.96 13.32
N GLY A 125 3.18 -22.51 12.47
CA GLY A 125 1.75 -22.38 12.79
C GLY A 125 1.46 -21.36 13.91
N ASN A 126 2.39 -20.43 14.15
CA ASN A 126 2.33 -19.43 15.22
C ASN A 126 1.80 -18.10 14.68
N TYR A 127 0.51 -18.06 14.34
CA TYR A 127 -0.15 -16.82 13.90
C TYR A 127 -0.28 -15.78 15.05
N ASP A 128 -0.27 -16.22 16.30
CA ASP A 128 -0.28 -15.35 17.49
C ASP A 128 0.99 -14.47 17.64
N ALA A 129 1.99 -14.64 16.78
CA ALA A 129 3.14 -13.75 16.63
C ALA A 129 2.78 -12.41 15.94
N PHE A 130 1.56 -12.31 15.42
CA PHE A 130 0.99 -11.16 14.73
C PHE A 130 -0.24 -10.62 15.46
N GLU A 131 -0.60 -9.40 15.14
CA GLU A 131 -1.91 -8.83 15.46
C GLU A 131 -2.59 -8.43 14.16
N SER A 132 -3.93 -8.51 14.14
CA SER A 132 -4.73 -8.08 13.00
C SER A 132 -5.96 -7.30 13.43
N ALA A 133 -6.39 -6.36 12.60
CA ALA A 133 -7.68 -5.70 12.74
C ALA A 133 -8.44 -5.78 11.41
N CYS A 134 -9.69 -6.24 11.46
CA CYS A 134 -10.58 -6.32 10.30
C CYS A 134 -11.72 -5.33 10.48
N PHE A 135 -11.96 -4.52 9.47
CA PHE A 135 -13.07 -3.57 9.40
C PHE A 135 -13.97 -4.00 8.25
N MET A 136 -15.03 -4.73 8.58
CA MET A 136 -16.00 -5.25 7.62
C MET A 136 -16.90 -4.10 7.14
N PHE A 137 -17.29 -4.14 5.87
CA PHE A 137 -18.26 -3.21 5.30
C PHE A 137 -19.13 -3.87 4.25
N GLU A 138 -20.36 -3.38 4.13
CA GLU A 138 -21.26 -3.69 3.02
C GLU A 138 -21.14 -2.65 1.91
N GLY A 139 -21.36 -3.07 0.66
CA GLY A 139 -21.37 -2.21 -0.52
C GLY A 139 -20.35 -2.61 -1.59
N ASP A 140 -20.42 -1.94 -2.74
CA ASP A 140 -19.59 -2.27 -3.91
C ASP A 140 -18.10 -2.05 -3.63
N ILE A 141 -17.28 -3.08 -3.83
CA ILE A 141 -15.81 -2.97 -3.80
C ILE A 141 -15.33 -2.26 -5.08
N SER A 142 -15.50 -0.95 -5.07
CA SER A 142 -15.19 -0.05 -6.18
C SER A 142 -13.70 0.30 -6.27
N VAL A 143 -12.98 0.17 -5.16
CA VAL A 143 -11.55 0.41 -5.02
C VAL A 143 -10.95 -0.76 -4.25
N VAL A 144 -9.84 -1.30 -4.76
CA VAL A 144 -9.04 -2.35 -4.10
C VAL A 144 -7.60 -1.86 -3.97
N SER A 145 -6.99 -2.14 -2.83
CA SER A 145 -5.61 -1.78 -2.55
C SER A 145 -5.00 -2.82 -1.61
N SER A 146 -3.71 -3.08 -1.78
CA SER A 146 -2.95 -3.90 -0.86
C SER A 146 -1.50 -3.45 -0.85
N SER A 147 -0.95 -3.17 0.33
CA SER A 147 0.44 -2.77 0.46
C SER A 147 1.04 -3.16 1.81
N VAL A 148 2.33 -2.88 1.95
CA VAL A 148 3.06 -2.84 3.20
C VAL A 148 3.75 -1.49 3.26
N PHE A 149 3.54 -0.76 4.34
CA PHE A 149 4.08 0.59 4.48
C PHE A 149 4.71 0.79 5.85
N GLN A 150 5.69 1.70 5.91
CA GLN A 150 6.25 2.19 7.15
C GLN A 150 5.24 3.09 7.87
N CYS A 151 5.04 2.87 9.17
CA CYS A 151 4.13 3.66 9.99
C CYS A 151 4.69 5.05 10.33
N GLU A 152 4.92 5.89 9.32
CA GLU A 152 5.45 7.25 9.52
C GLU A 152 4.42 8.17 10.18
N PHE A 153 3.17 8.09 9.72
CA PHE A 153 2.06 8.88 10.23
C PHE A 153 0.87 7.99 10.60
N ASP A 154 0.10 8.40 11.60
CA ASP A 154 -1.23 7.85 11.86
C ASP A 154 -2.32 8.58 11.06
N PHE A 155 -3.56 8.10 11.09
CA PHE A 155 -4.66 8.70 10.31
C PHE A 155 -5.10 10.09 10.82
N GLU A 156 -4.69 10.48 12.02
CA GLU A 156 -4.85 11.83 12.55
C GLU A 156 -3.73 12.77 12.06
N GLY A 157 -2.74 12.25 11.34
CA GLY A 157 -1.61 12.99 10.80
C GLY A 157 -0.48 13.20 11.82
N ASN A 158 -0.48 12.48 12.94
CA ASN A 158 0.62 12.55 13.90
C ASN A 158 1.82 11.77 13.36
N LYS A 159 3.01 12.40 13.36
CA LYS A 159 4.26 11.73 13.00
C LYS A 159 4.71 10.76 14.10
N LEU A 160 4.91 9.50 13.77
CA LEU A 160 5.31 8.42 14.69
C LEU A 160 6.80 8.10 14.61
N VAL A 161 7.37 8.12 13.40
CA VAL A 161 8.80 7.92 13.15
C VAL A 161 9.29 8.92 12.12
N ASP A 162 10.58 9.25 12.12
CA ASP A 162 11.18 10.08 11.09
C ASP A 162 11.84 9.24 10.00
N MET A 163 11.20 9.14 8.84
CA MET A 163 11.72 8.36 7.71
C MET A 163 12.99 8.96 7.09
N TRP A 164 13.34 10.19 7.44
CA TRP A 164 14.61 10.81 7.03
C TRP A 164 15.80 10.36 7.90
N ASP A 165 15.54 9.83 9.09
CA ASP A 165 16.57 9.22 9.94
C ASP A 165 16.73 7.72 9.63
N LEU A 166 17.56 7.43 8.64
CA LEU A 166 17.85 6.05 8.22
C LEU A 166 18.59 5.20 9.27
N SER A 167 18.94 5.75 10.44
CA SER A 167 19.51 4.98 11.55
C SER A 167 18.45 4.25 12.38
N ILE A 168 17.18 4.63 12.22
CA ILE A 168 16.04 4.05 12.92
C ILE A 168 15.34 3.04 12.00
N ASP A 169 14.90 1.92 12.57
CA ASP A 169 14.02 0.98 11.89
C ASP A 169 12.56 1.44 12.05
N ALA A 170 11.84 1.53 10.93
CA ALA A 170 10.41 1.83 10.97
C ALA A 170 9.59 0.54 11.15
N GLU A 171 8.60 0.59 12.03
CA GLU A 171 7.58 -0.47 12.09
C GLU A 171 6.77 -0.50 10.78
N LEU A 172 6.45 -1.69 10.32
CA LEU A 172 5.71 -1.95 9.10
C LEU A 172 4.29 -2.42 9.41
N LEU A 173 3.34 -1.95 8.62
CA LEU A 173 1.94 -2.34 8.66
C LEU A 173 1.52 -2.78 7.27
N SER A 174 0.88 -3.96 7.18
CA SER A 174 0.24 -4.38 5.94
C SER A 174 -1.24 -4.04 5.98
N HIS A 175 -1.79 -3.61 4.84
CA HIS A 175 -3.24 -3.58 4.64
C HIS A 175 -3.67 -4.34 3.39
N SER A 176 -4.93 -4.77 3.38
CA SER A 176 -5.60 -5.32 2.20
C SER A 176 -7.08 -4.96 2.19
N ILE A 177 -7.60 -4.66 1.01
CA ILE A 177 -9.04 -4.66 0.75
C ILE A 177 -9.39 -6.01 0.14
N VAL A 178 -10.18 -6.80 0.86
CA VAL A 178 -10.55 -8.18 0.48
C VAL A 178 -12.05 -8.31 0.33
N ASN A 179 -12.47 -9.25 -0.53
CA ASN A 179 -13.89 -9.49 -0.78
C ASN A 179 -14.48 -10.38 0.32
N THR A 180 -15.67 -10.01 0.80
CA THR A 180 -16.47 -10.81 1.74
C THR A 180 -17.75 -11.26 1.04
N GLU A 181 -18.65 -11.95 1.73
CA GLU A 181 -19.92 -12.42 1.15
C GLU A 181 -20.85 -11.24 0.77
N ASN A 182 -20.90 -10.18 1.57
CA ASN A 182 -21.86 -9.06 1.44
C ASN A 182 -21.21 -7.70 1.12
N GLY A 183 -19.92 -7.68 0.82
CA GLY A 183 -19.17 -6.45 0.60
C GLY A 183 -17.68 -6.73 0.69
N GLY A 184 -16.95 -5.98 1.51
CA GLY A 184 -15.51 -6.16 1.67
C GLY A 184 -15.04 -6.01 3.11
N ALA A 185 -13.73 -6.14 3.29
CA ALA A 185 -13.06 -5.84 4.54
C ALA A 185 -11.78 -5.08 4.28
N ILE A 186 -11.48 -4.11 5.15
CA ILE A 186 -10.13 -3.56 5.28
C ILE A 186 -9.43 -4.36 6.38
N VAL A 187 -8.38 -5.06 6.00
CA VAL A 187 -7.62 -5.94 6.90
C VAL A 187 -6.25 -5.31 7.12
N PHE A 188 -5.90 -5.08 8.38
CA PHE A 188 -4.58 -4.64 8.81
C PHE A 188 -3.87 -5.77 9.55
N VAL A 189 -2.56 -5.93 9.32
CA VAL A 189 -1.72 -6.91 10.01
C VAL A 189 -0.35 -6.34 10.32
N TRP A 190 0.11 -6.54 11.55
CA TRP A 190 1.43 -6.12 12.01
C TRP A 190 2.04 -7.13 12.97
N GLN A 191 3.34 -6.98 13.23
CA GLN A 191 4.05 -7.78 14.23
C GLN A 191 3.50 -7.47 15.63
N LYS A 192 3.21 -8.51 16.42
CA LYS A 192 2.71 -8.35 17.79
C LYS A 192 3.68 -7.54 18.64
N GLY A 193 3.14 -6.56 19.36
CA GLY A 193 3.91 -5.63 20.17
C GLY A 193 4.42 -4.39 19.42
N GLY A 194 4.19 -4.28 18.11
CA GLY A 194 4.43 -3.06 17.33
C GLY A 194 3.56 -1.91 17.84
N THR A 195 4.19 -0.84 18.32
CA THR A 195 3.52 0.29 18.97
C THR A 195 3.03 1.34 17.97
N HIS A 196 3.82 1.62 16.93
CA HIS A 196 3.46 2.55 15.87
C HIS A 196 2.37 1.96 14.98
N ALA A 197 2.52 0.69 14.57
CA ALA A 197 1.50 0.01 13.76
C ALA A 197 0.15 -0.05 14.49
N LYS A 198 0.16 -0.40 15.78
CA LYS A 198 -1.04 -0.36 16.62
C LYS A 198 -1.65 1.03 16.68
N ARG A 199 -0.85 2.09 16.83
CA ARG A 199 -1.36 3.47 16.86
C ARG A 199 -2.00 3.88 15.54
N VAL A 200 -1.42 3.51 14.39
CA VAL A 200 -2.05 3.72 13.08
C VAL A 200 -3.42 3.05 13.03
N VAL A 201 -3.52 1.79 13.43
CA VAL A 201 -4.78 1.04 13.39
C VAL A 201 -5.83 1.60 14.36
N GLU A 202 -5.44 2.01 15.57
CA GLU A 202 -6.37 2.65 16.51
C GLU A 202 -6.83 4.02 16.01
N SER A 203 -5.95 4.82 15.40
CA SER A 203 -6.35 6.09 14.78
C SER A 203 -7.36 5.87 13.64
N PHE A 204 -7.21 4.80 12.85
CA PHE A 204 -8.20 4.41 11.85
C PHE A 204 -9.53 3.97 12.49
N ARG A 205 -9.46 3.21 13.59
CA ARG A 205 -10.63 2.78 14.35
C ARG A 205 -11.43 3.98 14.88
N ASN A 206 -10.77 5.07 15.26
CA ASN A 206 -11.42 6.28 15.79
C ASN A 206 -12.14 7.13 14.73
N ILE A 207 -11.90 6.90 13.44
CA ILE A 207 -12.64 7.59 12.36
C ILE A 207 -14.12 7.15 12.42
N PRO A 208 -15.10 8.07 12.33
CA PRO A 208 -16.52 7.70 12.24
C PRO A 208 -16.81 6.72 11.10
N ASP A 209 -17.68 5.74 11.32
CA ASP A 209 -17.96 4.67 10.35
C ASP A 209 -18.39 5.18 8.97
N ASP A 210 -19.16 6.27 8.94
CA ASP A 210 -19.63 6.91 7.70
C ASP A 210 -18.53 7.72 6.97
N GLU A 211 -17.37 7.91 7.61
CA GLU A 211 -16.19 8.60 7.08
C GLU A 211 -15.04 7.64 6.72
N LYS A 212 -14.96 6.47 7.36
CA LYS A 212 -13.88 5.48 7.20
C LYS A 212 -13.55 5.16 5.74
N GLY A 213 -14.57 4.84 4.95
CA GLY A 213 -14.36 4.44 3.55
C GLY A 213 -13.77 5.57 2.71
N ASP A 214 -14.22 6.80 2.95
CA ASP A 214 -13.72 7.98 2.24
C ASP A 214 -12.26 8.28 2.60
N VAL A 215 -11.95 8.30 3.90
CA VAL A 215 -10.58 8.53 4.39
C VAL A 215 -9.64 7.43 3.91
N PHE A 216 -10.05 6.16 3.98
CA PHE A 216 -9.19 5.05 3.57
C PHE A 216 -8.91 5.06 2.07
N VAL A 217 -9.89 5.41 1.24
CA VAL A 217 -9.68 5.53 -0.21
C VAL A 217 -8.68 6.65 -0.50
N GLN A 218 -8.78 7.81 0.16
CA GLN A 218 -7.79 8.87 0.02
C GLN A 218 -6.39 8.39 0.41
N TYR A 219 -6.28 7.70 1.55
CA TYR A 219 -5.04 7.09 2.03
C TYR A 219 -4.42 6.13 1.00
N CYS A 220 -5.23 5.26 0.39
CA CYS A 220 -4.77 4.31 -0.64
C CYS A 220 -4.13 5.03 -1.83
N PHE A 221 -4.74 6.11 -2.32
CA PHE A 221 -4.20 6.84 -3.46
C PHE A 221 -2.96 7.66 -3.14
N VAL A 222 -2.77 8.10 -1.89
CA VAL A 222 -1.55 8.83 -1.47
C VAL A 222 -0.39 7.87 -1.22
N ASN A 223 -0.62 6.75 -0.53
CA ASN A 223 0.46 5.95 0.05
C ASN A 223 0.69 4.61 -0.67
N CYS A 224 -0.16 4.22 -1.62
CA CYS A 224 -0.17 2.86 -2.15
C CYS A 224 -0.18 2.81 -3.67
N GLU A 225 0.96 2.42 -4.25
CA GLU A 225 1.10 2.20 -5.70
C GLU A 225 0.20 1.07 -6.22
N ASN A 226 -0.14 0.11 -5.36
CA ASN A 226 -0.94 -1.06 -5.72
C ASN A 226 -2.45 -0.83 -5.52
N THR A 227 -2.97 0.25 -6.11
CA THR A 227 -4.39 0.63 -5.99
C THR A 227 -5.08 0.54 -7.34
N TYR A 228 -6.14 -0.27 -7.41
CA TYR A 228 -7.00 -0.43 -8.58
C TYR A 228 -8.43 -0.04 -8.26
N PHE A 229 -9.17 0.39 -9.28
CA PHE A 229 -10.54 0.86 -9.11
C PHE A 229 -11.39 0.58 -10.34
N SER A 230 -12.71 0.45 -10.18
CA SER A 230 -13.63 0.19 -11.28
C SER A 230 -13.80 1.44 -12.16
N ALA A 231 -14.09 1.22 -13.45
CA ALA A 231 -14.36 2.33 -14.37
C ALA A 231 -15.67 3.05 -14.01
N SER A 232 -16.70 2.30 -13.60
CA SER A 232 -17.96 2.84 -13.12
C SER A 232 -17.77 3.77 -11.92
N TRP A 233 -16.91 3.39 -10.97
CA TRP A 233 -16.57 4.25 -9.84
C TRP A 233 -15.92 5.56 -10.31
N TRP A 234 -14.87 5.46 -11.13
CA TRP A 234 -14.15 6.63 -11.63
C TRP A 234 -15.05 7.61 -12.40
N GLU A 235 -15.94 7.09 -13.24
CA GLU A 235 -16.89 7.86 -14.03
C GLU A 235 -17.99 8.51 -13.18
N SER A 236 -18.36 7.88 -12.06
CA SER A 236 -19.36 8.42 -11.12
C SER A 236 -18.84 9.63 -10.32
N LEU A 237 -17.52 9.79 -10.21
CA LEU A 237 -16.89 10.89 -9.48
C LEU A 237 -17.07 12.22 -10.22
N ASN A 238 -17.44 13.25 -9.45
CA ASN A 238 -17.51 14.60 -10.00
C ASN A 238 -16.08 15.14 -10.33
N PRO A 239 -15.96 16.20 -11.14
CA PRO A 239 -14.65 16.71 -11.56
C PRO A 239 -13.72 17.10 -10.39
N LYS A 240 -14.26 17.61 -9.27
CA LYS A 240 -13.46 17.96 -8.09
C LYS A 240 -12.90 16.71 -7.40
N GLN A 241 -13.73 15.67 -7.24
CA GLN A 241 -13.28 14.38 -6.67
C GLN A 241 -12.21 13.73 -7.55
N ARG A 242 -12.37 13.71 -8.88
CA ARG A 242 -11.34 13.18 -9.78
C ARG A 242 -10.03 13.96 -9.70
N ALA A 243 -10.10 15.28 -9.65
CA ALA A 243 -8.91 16.12 -9.48
C ALA A 243 -8.20 15.85 -8.14
N GLN A 244 -8.95 15.71 -7.05
CA GLN A 244 -8.41 15.36 -5.73
C GLN A 244 -7.71 14.00 -5.75
N ILE A 245 -8.40 12.95 -6.20
CA ILE A 245 -7.81 11.59 -6.28
C ILE A 245 -6.57 11.57 -7.18
N THR A 246 -6.61 12.28 -8.31
CA THR A 246 -5.44 12.41 -9.20
C THR A 246 -4.29 13.12 -8.50
N SER A 247 -4.56 14.14 -7.67
CA SER A 247 -3.52 14.84 -6.92
C SER A 247 -2.87 13.95 -5.86
N TYR A 248 -3.68 13.10 -5.20
CA TYR A 248 -3.17 12.10 -4.26
C TYR A 248 -2.30 11.05 -4.95
N ALA A 249 -2.76 10.49 -6.07
CA ALA A 249 -1.97 9.55 -6.86
C ALA A 249 -0.64 10.15 -7.35
N ARG A 250 -0.59 11.47 -7.55
CA ARG A 250 0.62 12.20 -7.98
C ARG A 250 1.53 12.63 -6.83
N ALA A 251 1.10 12.46 -5.59
CA ALA A 251 1.94 12.82 -4.45
C ALA A 251 3.19 11.94 -4.46
N LEU A 252 4.37 12.56 -4.47
CA LEU A 252 5.63 11.84 -4.38
C LEU A 252 5.91 11.36 -2.96
N TYR A 253 5.31 12.06 -1.99
CA TYR A 253 5.47 11.81 -0.57
C TYR A 253 4.33 12.49 0.19
N TYR A 254 3.90 11.86 1.28
CA TYR A 254 2.90 12.40 2.19
C TYR A 254 3.60 13.14 3.33
N GLU A 255 3.41 14.45 3.40
CA GLU A 255 4.03 15.32 4.41
C GLU A 255 3.26 15.36 5.74
N GLY A 256 2.27 14.48 5.93
CA GLY A 256 1.40 14.45 7.10
C GLY A 256 0.10 15.25 6.94
N GLY A 257 -0.69 15.29 8.02
CA GLY A 257 -1.97 16.01 8.11
C GLY A 257 -3.21 15.14 7.88
N ALA A 258 -4.18 15.20 8.80
CA ALA A 258 -5.35 14.34 8.78
C ALA A 258 -6.12 14.38 7.45
N PHE A 259 -6.49 13.20 6.95
CA PHE A 259 -7.49 13.09 5.89
C PHE A 259 -8.84 13.53 6.43
N THR A 260 -9.56 14.34 5.65
CA THR A 260 -10.92 14.75 6.00
C THR A 260 -11.88 14.13 5.02
N ALA A 261 -13.00 13.62 5.55
CA ALA A 261 -13.98 12.97 4.72
C ALA A 261 -14.68 13.98 3.80
N ASN A 262 -14.93 13.58 2.57
CA ASN A 262 -15.57 14.41 1.56
C ASN A 262 -17.04 14.64 1.91
N LYS A 263 -17.52 15.86 1.65
CA LYS A 263 -18.96 16.21 1.75
C LYS A 263 -19.84 15.31 0.89
N LYS A 264 -19.35 14.95 -0.30
CA LYS A 264 -19.92 13.88 -1.13
C LYS A 264 -18.97 12.69 -1.04
N ARG A 265 -19.41 11.61 -0.41
CA ARG A 265 -18.59 10.41 -0.19
C ARG A 265 -18.03 9.86 -1.51
N LEU A 266 -16.79 9.38 -1.46
CA LEU A 266 -16.10 8.72 -2.58
C LEU A 266 -16.59 7.29 -2.81
N VAL A 267 -17.02 6.61 -1.75
CA VAL A 267 -17.51 5.23 -1.78
C VAL A 267 -18.76 5.09 -0.91
N GLY A 268 -19.61 4.12 -1.25
CA GLY A 268 -20.81 3.76 -0.48
C GLY A 268 -20.58 2.59 0.47
N TRP A 269 -19.45 2.56 1.17
CA TRP A 269 -19.11 1.49 2.11
C TRP A 269 -19.75 1.75 3.47
N ASN A 270 -20.56 0.81 3.94
CA ASN A 270 -21.22 0.88 5.24
C ASN A 270 -20.52 -0.05 6.22
N PHE A 271 -19.76 0.51 7.15
CA PHE A 271 -19.03 -0.26 8.15
C PHE A 271 -19.97 -0.74 9.27
N THR A 272 -19.66 -1.92 9.82
CA THR A 272 -20.41 -2.59 10.90
C THR A 272 -19.56 -2.76 12.15
#